data_AF-A0AA97FJW9-F1
#
_entry.id   AF-A0AA97FJW9-F1
#
_cell.length_a   1.000
_cell.length_b   1.000
_cell.length_c   1.000
_cell.angle_alpha   90.00
_cell.angle_beta   90.00
_cell.angle_gamma   90.00
#
_symmetry.space_group_name_H-M   'P 1'
#
loop_
_entity.id
_entity.type
_entity.pdbx_description
1 polymer ?
#
loop_
_entity_poly.entity_id
_entity_poly.type
_entity_poly.pdbx_seq_one_letter_code
_entity_poly.pdbx_strand_id
1 'polypeptide(L)'
;MPTPVDSAADALLPLGRLAPVVQRSRVADGTKRANQLFAASLEDYSASLDSAETDQKPFDLQMSSPFPPLLRVYMFTMTTHPSERQEGAYRIQVMLPGKARHFDATDNPFIILAGFEPKLEVFAMWDAMAHDVATGIAHSKGVQLRENTLLTALSQGVACQQRTLRHAGETETVIASRPDALPEALELRWQLSIERLTA
;
A
#
# COMPACT_ATOMS: atom_id res chain seq x y z
N MET A 1 41.01 16.95 -57.94
CA MET A 1 40.06 17.81 -57.20
C MET A 1 38.81 17.00 -56.89
N PRO A 2 38.55 16.65 -55.62
CA PRO A 2 37.24 16.20 -55.18
C PRO A 2 36.46 17.35 -54.53
N THR A 3 35.18 17.45 -54.87
CA THR A 3 34.18 18.33 -54.25
C THR A 3 33.80 17.87 -52.83
N PRO A 4 33.38 18.78 -51.93
CA PRO A 4 33.19 18.50 -50.52
C PRO A 4 31.85 17.81 -50.24
N VAL A 5 31.86 16.90 -49.27
CA VAL A 5 30.67 16.38 -48.60
C VAL A 5 30.32 17.36 -47.50
N ASP A 6 29.22 18.11 -47.70
CA ASP A 6 28.70 19.01 -46.67
C ASP A 6 27.63 18.28 -45.86
N SER A 7 27.91 18.22 -44.56
CA SER A 7 27.13 17.58 -43.51
C SER A 7 26.28 18.66 -42.85
N ALA A 8 24.96 18.59 -43.00
CA ALA A 8 24.03 19.25 -42.09
C ALA A 8 22.61 18.71 -42.26
N ALA A 9 22.04 18.15 -41.19
CA ALA A 9 20.75 18.54 -40.64
C ALA A 9 20.38 17.63 -39.47
N ASP A 10 20.91 18.03 -38.32
CA ASP A 10 20.30 17.85 -37.01
C ASP A 10 18.89 18.46 -37.03
N ALA A 11 17.85 17.70 -36.67
CA ALA A 11 16.57 18.27 -36.22
C ALA A 11 15.63 17.22 -35.60
N LEU A 12 15.61 17.25 -34.27
CA LEU A 12 14.40 17.23 -33.42
C LEU A 12 13.67 15.89 -33.22
N LEU A 13 14.09 15.17 -32.18
CA LEU A 13 13.14 14.58 -31.25
C LEU A 13 13.20 15.36 -29.93
N PRO A 14 12.10 16.03 -29.54
CA PRO A 14 11.77 16.07 -28.13
C PRO A 14 10.28 15.78 -27.98
N LEU A 15 9.92 14.51 -27.86
CA LEU A 15 8.77 14.16 -27.05
C LEU A 15 9.32 13.80 -25.68
N GLY A 16 9.56 14.85 -24.89
CA GLY A 16 9.64 14.71 -23.44
C GLY A 16 8.32 14.15 -22.96
N ARG A 17 8.18 12.82 -22.97
CA ARG A 17 7.24 12.15 -22.08
C ARG A 17 7.71 12.53 -20.69
N LEU A 18 6.98 13.44 -20.04
CA LEU A 18 7.06 13.60 -18.60
C LEU A 18 7.02 12.18 -18.02
N ALA A 19 8.02 11.84 -17.21
CA ALA A 19 7.99 10.59 -16.46
C ALA A 19 6.63 10.51 -15.77
N PRO A 20 5.95 9.35 -15.78
CA PRO A 20 4.69 9.21 -15.06
C PRO A 20 4.92 9.70 -13.64
N VAL A 21 4.13 10.70 -13.21
CA VAL A 21 4.24 11.27 -11.87
C VAL A 21 3.23 10.56 -11.00
N VAL A 22 3.70 10.10 -9.83
CA VAL A 22 2.85 9.43 -8.85
C VAL A 22 1.71 10.36 -8.46
N GLN A 23 0.47 9.91 -8.65
CA GLN A 23 -0.68 10.72 -8.24
C GLN A 23 -0.87 10.64 -6.73
N ARG A 24 -0.78 11.81 -6.07
CA ARG A 24 -0.88 11.91 -4.60
C ARG A 24 -1.96 12.88 -4.17
N SER A 25 -2.53 12.62 -3.00
CA SER A 25 -3.49 13.51 -2.32
C SER A 25 -3.07 13.73 -0.87
N ARG A 26 -3.36 14.91 -0.30
CA ARG A 26 -3.17 15.14 1.14
C ARG A 26 -4.12 14.27 1.94
N VAL A 27 -3.65 13.77 3.09
CA VAL A 27 -4.47 12.96 3.99
C VAL A 27 -5.04 13.77 5.16
N ALA A 28 -6.14 13.28 5.74
CA ALA A 28 -6.71 13.85 6.96
C ALA A 28 -5.81 13.56 8.17
N ASP A 29 -5.90 14.36 9.23
CA ASP A 29 -4.98 14.29 10.38
C ASP A 29 -4.91 12.90 11.05
N GLY A 30 -6.04 12.18 11.13
CA GLY A 30 -6.05 10.81 11.65
C GLY A 30 -5.23 9.84 10.80
N THR A 31 -5.21 10.01 9.48
CA THR A 31 -4.37 9.22 8.58
C THR A 31 -2.91 9.69 8.61
N LYS A 32 -2.63 10.98 8.84
CA LYS A 32 -1.24 11.46 9.04
C LYS A 32 -0.58 10.76 10.21
N ARG A 33 -1.27 10.69 11.35
CA ARG A 33 -0.75 10.00 12.53
C ARG A 33 -0.50 8.51 12.26
N ALA A 34 -1.40 7.86 11.51
CA ALA A 34 -1.22 6.46 11.10
C ALA A 34 0.04 6.29 10.22
N ASN A 35 0.24 7.17 9.24
CA ASN A 35 1.41 7.13 8.35
C ASN A 35 2.72 7.35 9.10
N GLN A 36 2.75 8.34 10.01
CA GLN A 36 3.91 8.63 10.84
C GLN A 36 4.24 7.47 11.78
N LEU A 37 3.23 6.88 12.43
CA LEU A 37 3.43 5.71 13.28
C LEU A 37 3.93 4.50 12.48
N PHE A 38 3.40 4.30 11.27
CA PHE A 38 3.86 3.24 10.37
C PHE A 38 5.33 3.43 9.99
N ALA A 39 5.73 4.64 9.60
CA ALA A 39 7.11 4.96 9.25
C ALA A 39 8.06 4.81 10.46
N ALA A 40 7.67 5.34 11.62
CA ALA A 40 8.44 5.23 12.85
C ALA A 40 8.63 3.77 13.30
N SER A 41 7.63 2.91 13.08
CA SER A 41 7.73 1.47 13.38
C SER A 41 8.71 0.71 12.47
N LEU A 42 9.22 1.36 11.42
CA LEU A 42 10.17 0.82 10.46
C LEU A 42 11.47 1.66 10.41
N GLU A 43 11.73 2.51 11.40
CA GLU A 43 12.86 3.46 11.36
C GLU A 43 14.22 2.76 11.27
N ASP A 44 14.37 1.60 11.91
CA ASP A 44 15.60 0.79 11.84
C ASP A 44 15.88 0.21 10.45
N TYR A 45 14.86 0.17 9.57
CA TYR A 45 14.94 -0.43 8.25
C TYR A 45 14.75 0.56 7.12
N SER A 46 14.51 1.84 7.40
CA SER A 46 14.14 2.83 6.40
C SER A 46 15.01 4.08 6.46
N ALA A 47 15.08 4.79 5.33
CA ALA A 47 15.64 6.13 5.35
C ALA A 47 14.73 7.07 6.15
N SER A 48 15.33 8.02 6.87
CA SER A 48 14.57 9.07 7.55
C SER A 48 13.68 9.81 6.55
N LEU A 49 12.40 9.95 6.88
CA LEU A 49 11.43 10.72 6.10
C LEU A 49 11.08 12.03 6.81
N ASP A 50 10.82 13.06 6.01
CA ASP A 50 10.21 14.28 6.53
C ASP A 50 8.70 14.08 6.75
N SER A 51 8.14 14.77 7.76
CA SER A 51 6.71 14.68 8.07
C SER A 51 5.81 15.04 6.87
N ALA A 52 6.25 15.98 6.02
CA ALA A 52 5.55 16.39 4.81
C ALA A 52 5.42 15.27 3.76
N GLU A 53 6.29 14.26 3.78
CA GLU A 53 6.22 13.10 2.89
C GLU A 53 5.16 12.11 3.38
N THR A 54 5.04 11.94 4.70
CA THR A 54 4.02 11.09 5.34
C THR A 54 2.61 11.69 5.27
N ASP A 55 2.46 12.97 4.93
CA ASP A 55 1.16 13.65 4.79
C ASP A 55 0.43 13.32 3.47
N GLN A 56 0.98 12.42 2.68
CA GLN A 56 0.52 12.09 1.33
C GLN A 56 -0.12 10.70 1.27
N LYS A 57 -1.03 10.53 0.30
CA LYS A 57 -1.59 9.23 -0.09
C LYS A 57 -1.40 9.02 -1.59
N PRO A 58 -0.70 7.97 -2.01
CA PRO A 58 0.17 7.14 -1.15
C PRO A 58 1.35 7.97 -0.59
N PHE A 59 2.03 7.45 0.43
CA PHE A 59 3.38 7.88 0.77
C PHE A 59 4.36 6.76 0.43
N ASP A 60 5.60 7.12 0.13
CA ASP A 60 6.66 6.19 -0.24
C ASP A 60 7.67 6.09 0.92
N LEU A 61 8.19 4.89 1.17
CA LEU A 61 9.22 4.62 2.16
C LEU A 61 10.37 3.88 1.49
N GLN A 62 11.56 4.49 1.51
CA GLN A 62 12.78 3.85 1.03
C GLN A 62 13.29 2.89 2.10
N MET A 63 13.47 1.63 1.75
CA MET A 63 13.86 0.58 2.67
C MET A 63 15.27 0.07 2.40
N SER A 64 15.88 -0.44 3.45
CA SER A 64 17.08 -1.26 3.42
C SER A 64 16.74 -2.75 3.47
N SER A 65 17.74 -3.58 3.19
CA SER A 65 17.64 -5.03 3.35
C SER A 65 17.22 -5.39 4.79
N PRO A 66 16.31 -6.37 4.99
CA PRO A 66 15.85 -7.35 4.02
C PRO A 66 14.75 -6.89 3.08
N PHE A 67 14.04 -5.79 3.36
CA PHE A 67 12.81 -5.34 2.68
C PHE A 67 12.98 -4.95 1.19
N PRO A 68 11.88 -4.90 0.40
CA PRO A 68 11.92 -4.36 -0.95
C PRO A 68 12.35 -2.89 -0.87
N PRO A 69 13.21 -2.41 -1.79
CA PRO A 69 13.87 -1.11 -1.65
C PRO A 69 12.90 0.08 -1.60
N LEU A 70 11.69 -0.08 -2.12
CA LEU A 70 10.65 0.94 -2.11
C LEU A 70 9.32 0.33 -1.71
N LEU A 71 8.73 0.85 -0.63
CA LEU A 71 7.33 0.60 -0.28
C LEU A 71 6.48 1.78 -0.71
N ARG A 72 5.33 1.50 -1.34
CA ARG A 72 4.30 2.50 -1.60
C ARG A 72 3.06 2.21 -0.77
N VAL A 73 2.81 3.04 0.24
CA VAL A 73 1.83 2.77 1.29
C VAL A 73 0.53 3.53 1.04
N TYR A 74 -0.55 2.78 0.84
CA TYR A 74 -1.92 3.26 0.78
C TYR A 74 -2.61 2.99 2.12
N MET A 75 -2.50 3.96 3.04
CA MET A 75 -3.10 3.87 4.36
C MET A 75 -4.54 4.41 4.38
N PHE A 76 -5.41 3.70 5.07
CA PHE A 76 -6.81 4.08 5.29
C PHE A 76 -7.18 3.93 6.77
N THR A 77 -8.09 4.76 7.26
CA THR A 77 -8.62 4.58 8.61
C THR A 77 -9.64 3.44 8.59
N MET A 78 -9.52 2.52 9.54
CA MET A 78 -10.52 1.48 9.76
C MET A 78 -11.75 2.08 10.43
N THR A 79 -12.90 1.53 10.09
CA THR A 79 -14.19 1.92 10.67
C THR A 79 -14.99 0.68 10.99
N THR A 80 -15.73 0.75 12.09
CA THR A 80 -16.83 -0.17 12.38
C THR A 80 -18.14 0.53 12.00
N HIS A 81 -19.02 -0.12 11.24
CA HIS A 81 -20.36 0.42 11.03
C HIS A 81 -21.35 -0.19 12.02
N PRO A 82 -21.98 0.61 12.91
CA PRO A 82 -22.95 0.11 13.89
C PRO A 82 -24.18 -0.58 13.27
N SER A 83 -24.44 -0.35 11.98
CA SER A 83 -25.60 -0.86 11.24
C SER A 83 -25.30 -2.04 10.31
N GLU A 84 -24.06 -2.55 10.27
CA GLU A 84 -23.71 -3.68 9.42
C GLU A 84 -24.18 -5.01 10.02
N ARG A 85 -24.70 -5.91 9.16
CA ARG A 85 -25.23 -7.24 9.55
C ARG A 85 -24.18 -8.19 10.15
N GLN A 86 -22.90 -7.83 10.07
CA GLN A 86 -21.80 -8.58 10.68
C GLN A 86 -21.23 -7.73 11.81
N GLU A 87 -21.76 -7.95 13.02
CA GLU A 87 -21.12 -7.47 14.24
C GLU A 87 -19.66 -7.96 14.28
N GLY A 88 -18.75 -7.12 14.78
CA GLY A 88 -17.34 -7.47 14.93
C GLY A 88 -16.52 -7.50 13.64
N ALA A 89 -16.85 -6.69 12.63
CA ALA A 89 -15.99 -6.49 11.45
C ALA A 89 -15.53 -5.04 11.32
N TYR A 90 -14.21 -4.87 11.16
CA TYR A 90 -13.58 -3.60 10.79
C TYR A 90 -13.44 -3.54 9.28
N ARG A 91 -13.54 -2.35 8.69
CA ARG A 91 -13.37 -2.18 7.24
C ARG A 91 -12.61 -0.91 6.88
N ILE A 92 -11.95 -0.96 5.73
CA ILE A 92 -11.49 0.23 5.00
C ILE A 92 -12.30 0.37 3.71
N GLN A 93 -12.47 1.61 3.26
CA GLN A 93 -13.00 1.93 1.93
C GLN A 93 -11.85 2.40 1.05
N VAL A 94 -11.49 1.58 0.07
CA VAL A 94 -10.38 1.85 -0.84
C VAL A 94 -10.80 2.92 -1.85
N MET A 95 -10.17 4.08 -1.76
CA MET A 95 -10.34 5.21 -2.68
C MET A 95 -8.95 5.68 -3.12
N LEU A 96 -8.61 5.37 -4.37
CA LEU A 96 -7.31 5.74 -4.95
C LEU A 96 -7.29 7.22 -5.36
N PRO A 97 -6.13 7.90 -5.26
CA PRO A 97 -5.95 9.27 -5.77
C PRO A 97 -6.34 9.38 -7.25
N GLY A 98 -6.82 10.56 -7.65
CA GLY A 98 -7.18 10.84 -9.05
C GLY A 98 -8.31 9.98 -9.62
N LYS A 99 -9.08 9.27 -8.77
CA LYS A 99 -10.09 8.26 -9.20
C LYS A 99 -9.46 7.14 -10.05
N ALA A 100 -8.18 6.84 -9.82
CA ALA A 100 -7.51 5.74 -10.47
C ALA A 100 -8.22 4.40 -10.18
N ARG A 101 -8.08 3.47 -11.12
CA ARG A 101 -8.56 2.08 -10.97
C ARG A 101 -7.47 1.14 -10.50
N HIS A 102 -6.21 1.47 -10.73
CA HIS A 102 -5.07 0.64 -10.37
C HIS A 102 -4.19 1.37 -9.38
N PHE A 103 -3.52 0.62 -8.53
CA PHE A 103 -2.43 1.15 -7.72
C PHE A 103 -1.33 1.70 -8.64
N ASP A 104 -0.65 2.73 -8.15
CA ASP A 104 0.44 3.34 -8.90
C ASP A 104 1.71 2.49 -8.76
N ALA A 105 2.07 1.79 -9.84
CA ALA A 105 3.27 0.95 -9.91
C ALA A 105 4.49 1.68 -10.48
N THR A 106 4.44 3.01 -10.64
CA THR A 106 5.59 3.81 -11.09
C THR A 106 6.75 3.65 -10.12
N ASP A 107 7.96 3.44 -10.64
CA ASP A 107 9.20 3.15 -9.90
C ASP A 107 9.26 1.74 -9.27
N ASN A 108 8.39 0.83 -9.70
CA ASN A 108 8.37 -0.58 -9.28
C ASN A 108 8.35 -0.78 -7.74
N PRO A 109 7.43 -0.13 -7.00
CA PRO A 109 7.33 -0.27 -5.55
C PRO A 109 6.71 -1.61 -5.16
N PHE A 110 7.02 -2.07 -3.95
CA PHE A 110 6.14 -3.01 -3.25
C PHE A 110 4.94 -2.26 -2.67
N ILE A 111 3.75 -2.53 -3.19
CA ILE A 111 2.53 -1.80 -2.84
C ILE A 111 1.93 -2.37 -1.55
N ILE A 112 1.78 -1.50 -0.55
CA ILE A 112 1.14 -1.84 0.73
C ILE A 112 -0.27 -1.25 0.76
N LEU A 113 -1.28 -2.13 0.78
CA LEU A 113 -2.66 -1.75 1.10
C LEU A 113 -2.89 -1.94 2.60
N ALA A 114 -2.97 -0.83 3.33
CA ALA A 114 -3.05 -0.86 4.79
C ALA A 114 -4.27 -0.11 5.36
N GLY A 115 -4.68 -0.57 6.52
CA GLY A 115 -5.68 0.06 7.37
C GLY A 115 -5.10 0.31 8.76
N PHE A 116 -5.62 1.29 9.47
CA PHE A 116 -5.26 1.57 10.86
C PHE A 116 -6.50 1.83 11.72
N GLU A 117 -6.60 1.16 12.87
CA GLU A 117 -7.63 1.43 13.89
C GLU A 117 -7.06 2.34 15.00
N PRO A 118 -7.40 3.64 15.02
CA PRO A 118 -6.71 4.61 15.88
C PRO A 118 -6.87 4.36 17.38
N LYS A 119 -7.98 3.74 17.81
CA LYS A 119 -8.23 3.51 19.24
C LYS A 119 -7.38 2.38 19.82
N LEU A 120 -7.05 1.40 18.97
CA LEU A 120 -6.30 0.21 19.36
C LEU A 120 -4.86 0.26 18.88
N GLU A 121 -4.53 1.26 18.05
CA GLU A 121 -3.24 1.42 17.38
C GLU A 121 -2.78 0.15 16.64
N VAL A 122 -3.72 -0.53 15.99
CA VAL A 122 -3.46 -1.75 15.21
C VAL A 122 -3.53 -1.45 13.72
N PHE A 123 -2.52 -1.90 12.99
CA PHE A 123 -2.48 -1.94 11.54
C PHE A 123 -3.13 -3.22 11.02
N ALA A 124 -3.67 -3.17 9.80
CA ALA A 124 -3.92 -4.38 9.02
C ALA A 124 -3.52 -4.18 7.56
N MET A 125 -3.04 -5.26 6.95
CA MET A 125 -2.50 -5.29 5.60
C MET A 125 -3.21 -6.37 4.78
N TRP A 126 -3.86 -5.93 3.70
CA TRP A 126 -4.47 -6.80 2.69
C TRP A 126 -3.51 -7.03 1.54
N ASP A 127 -3.79 -8.03 0.70
CA ASP A 127 -3.05 -8.22 -0.54
C ASP A 127 -3.52 -7.19 -1.57
N ALA A 128 -2.65 -6.23 -1.91
CA ALA A 128 -2.94 -5.18 -2.88
C ALA A 128 -3.23 -5.79 -4.27
N MET A 129 -2.42 -6.74 -4.72
CA MET A 129 -2.52 -7.31 -6.06
C MET A 129 -3.73 -8.23 -6.20
N ALA A 130 -4.12 -8.93 -5.13
CA ALA A 130 -5.37 -9.70 -5.11
C ALA A 130 -6.63 -8.81 -5.23
N HIS A 131 -6.49 -7.51 -4.98
CA HIS A 131 -7.59 -6.54 -5.08
C HIS A 131 -7.58 -5.71 -6.36
N ASP A 132 -6.44 -5.66 -7.05
CA ASP A 132 -6.21 -4.89 -8.26
C ASP A 132 -6.07 -5.81 -9.49
N VAL A 133 -7.19 -6.45 -9.85
CA VAL A 133 -7.26 -7.44 -10.94
C VAL A 133 -8.13 -6.94 -12.09
N ALA A 134 -7.79 -7.34 -13.32
CA ALA A 134 -8.56 -7.07 -14.55
C ALA A 134 -8.95 -5.58 -14.73
N THR A 135 -10.18 -5.20 -14.34
CA THR A 135 -10.71 -3.82 -14.44
C THR A 135 -10.26 -2.92 -13.30
N GLY A 136 -9.45 -3.44 -12.38
CA GLY A 136 -8.90 -2.75 -11.22
C GLY A 136 -9.88 -2.67 -10.05
N ILE A 137 -9.63 -1.71 -9.17
CA ILE A 137 -10.35 -1.49 -7.93
C ILE A 137 -11.60 -0.66 -8.19
N ALA A 138 -12.76 -1.17 -7.73
CA ALA A 138 -13.99 -0.40 -7.69
C ALA A 138 -13.82 0.83 -6.78
N HIS A 139 -14.31 2.00 -7.20
CA HIS A 139 -14.29 3.19 -6.35
C HIS A 139 -15.02 2.91 -5.03
N SER A 140 -14.38 3.19 -3.88
CA SER A 140 -14.90 2.90 -2.54
C SER A 140 -15.15 1.41 -2.29
N LYS A 141 -14.31 0.53 -2.88
CA LYS A 141 -14.33 -0.91 -2.59
C LYS A 141 -14.06 -1.13 -1.09
N GLY A 142 -14.98 -1.79 -0.40
CA GLY A 142 -14.80 -2.18 0.99
C GLY A 142 -13.96 -3.46 1.11
N VAL A 143 -12.98 -3.45 2.02
CA VAL A 143 -12.28 -4.68 2.45
C VAL A 143 -12.31 -4.76 3.97
N GLN A 144 -12.49 -5.98 4.49
CA GLN A 144 -12.83 -6.26 5.88
C GLN A 144 -11.75 -7.05 6.64
N LEU A 145 -11.70 -6.82 7.94
CA LEU A 145 -10.92 -7.52 8.95
C LEU A 145 -11.88 -7.95 10.07
N ARG A 146 -11.76 -9.19 10.55
CA ARG A 146 -12.54 -9.69 11.69
C ARG A 146 -11.98 -9.10 12.98
N GLU A 147 -12.86 -8.76 13.91
CA GLU A 147 -12.52 -8.27 15.23
C GLU A 147 -11.60 -9.23 15.99
N ASN A 148 -11.89 -10.54 15.96
CA ASN A 148 -11.01 -11.53 16.60
C ASN A 148 -9.57 -11.43 16.09
N THR A 149 -9.34 -11.22 14.80
CA THR A 149 -8.00 -11.06 14.23
C THR A 149 -7.34 -9.80 14.77
N LEU A 150 -8.08 -8.68 14.82
CA LEU A 150 -7.59 -7.42 15.36
C LEU A 150 -7.21 -7.54 16.84
N LEU A 151 -8.10 -8.11 17.67
CA LEU A 151 -7.87 -8.31 19.10
C LEU A 151 -6.75 -9.32 19.38
N THR A 152 -6.60 -10.33 18.53
CA THR A 152 -5.47 -11.27 18.61
C THR A 152 -4.17 -10.55 18.31
N ALA A 153 -4.09 -9.72 17.26
CA ALA A 153 -2.90 -8.92 16.98
C ALA A 153 -2.57 -7.96 18.12
N LEU A 154 -3.59 -7.30 18.70
CA LEU A 154 -3.42 -6.42 19.85
C LEU A 154 -2.77 -7.15 21.04
N SER A 155 -3.15 -8.40 21.30
CA SER A 155 -2.59 -9.18 22.41
C SER A 155 -1.24 -9.84 22.07
N GLN A 156 -1.09 -10.38 20.86
CA GLN A 156 0.04 -11.24 20.48
C GLN A 156 1.11 -10.56 19.62
N GLY A 157 0.87 -9.33 19.14
CA GLY A 157 1.77 -8.60 18.24
C GLY A 157 1.32 -8.72 16.79
N VAL A 158 1.23 -9.94 16.26
CA VAL A 158 0.78 -10.24 14.90
C VAL A 158 -0.36 -11.26 14.91
N ALA A 159 -1.33 -11.10 14.03
CA ALA A 159 -2.35 -12.12 13.78
C ALA A 159 -2.77 -12.15 12.31
N CYS A 160 -3.26 -13.31 11.86
CA CYS A 160 -3.68 -13.52 10.49
C CYS A 160 -5.13 -14.00 10.41
N GLN A 161 -5.79 -13.70 9.29
CA GLN A 161 -7.02 -14.36 8.89
C GLN A 161 -6.95 -14.73 7.41
N GLN A 162 -7.55 -15.85 7.05
CA GLN A 162 -7.82 -16.18 5.66
C GLN A 162 -9.25 -15.81 5.29
N ARG A 163 -9.46 -15.32 4.06
CA ARG A 163 -10.79 -15.07 3.51
C ARG A 163 -10.83 -15.33 2.01
N THR A 164 -11.99 -15.77 1.53
CA THR A 164 -12.25 -15.97 0.11
C THR A 164 -12.66 -14.66 -0.56
N LEU A 165 -12.05 -14.35 -1.70
CA LEU A 165 -12.37 -13.22 -2.55
C LEU A 165 -13.50 -13.59 -3.52
N ARG A 166 -14.47 -12.68 -3.64
CA ARG A 166 -15.69 -12.90 -4.45
C ARG A 166 -15.42 -13.11 -5.95
N HIS A 167 -14.30 -12.61 -6.49
CA HIS A 167 -14.07 -12.55 -7.93
C HIS A 167 -13.38 -13.78 -8.53
N ALA A 168 -12.88 -14.73 -7.73
CA ALA A 168 -12.15 -15.87 -8.28
C ALA A 168 -12.15 -17.14 -7.42
N GLY A 169 -12.83 -17.15 -6.26
CA GLY A 169 -12.65 -18.24 -5.28
C GLY A 169 -11.24 -18.26 -4.66
N GLU A 170 -10.38 -17.30 -5.03
CA GLU A 170 -9.07 -17.10 -4.45
C GLU A 170 -9.16 -16.77 -2.97
N THR A 171 -8.21 -17.27 -2.22
CA THR A 171 -8.01 -16.91 -0.82
C THR A 171 -6.96 -15.82 -0.70
N GLU A 172 -7.21 -14.84 0.16
CA GLU A 172 -6.16 -13.97 0.67
C GLU A 172 -5.95 -14.23 2.17
N THR A 173 -4.73 -13.99 2.63
CA THR A 173 -4.41 -13.86 4.04
C THR A 173 -4.31 -12.39 4.38
N VAL A 174 -5.10 -11.87 5.32
CA VAL A 174 -4.98 -10.52 5.86
C VAL A 174 -4.17 -10.59 7.15
N ILE A 175 -3.21 -9.68 7.31
CA ILE A 175 -2.32 -9.63 8.48
C ILE A 175 -2.72 -8.41 9.30
N ALA A 176 -2.79 -8.53 10.61
CA ALA A 176 -2.93 -7.43 11.54
C ALA A 176 -1.73 -7.38 12.48
N SER A 177 -1.30 -6.18 12.85
CA SER A 177 -0.14 -6.02 13.73
C SER A 177 -0.24 -4.78 14.62
N ARG A 178 0.35 -4.87 15.80
CA ARG A 178 0.74 -3.67 16.56
C ARG A 178 1.92 -2.95 15.88
N PRO A 179 2.24 -1.72 16.29
CA PRO A 179 3.36 -0.97 15.73
C PRO A 179 4.72 -1.66 16.01
N ASP A 180 4.93 -2.17 17.23
CA ASP A 180 6.15 -2.87 17.66
C ASP A 180 6.42 -4.17 16.90
N ALA A 181 5.38 -4.76 16.30
CA ALA A 181 5.46 -6.00 15.51
C ALA A 181 5.31 -5.76 13.99
N LEU A 182 5.33 -4.49 13.54
CA LEU A 182 5.16 -4.16 12.13
C LEU A 182 6.26 -4.74 11.22
N PRO A 183 7.56 -4.76 11.59
CA PRO A 183 8.59 -5.38 10.74
C PRO A 183 8.29 -6.85 10.42
N GLU A 184 7.91 -7.63 11.44
CA GLU A 184 7.54 -9.06 11.28
C GLU A 184 6.30 -9.21 10.38
N ALA A 185 5.27 -8.40 10.62
CA ALA A 185 4.05 -8.43 9.84
C ALA A 185 4.28 -8.04 8.37
N LEU A 186 5.20 -7.11 8.11
CA LEU A 186 5.55 -6.66 6.77
C LEU A 186 6.37 -7.73 6.02
N GLU A 187 7.29 -8.40 6.70
CA GLU A 187 8.03 -9.53 6.14
C GLU A 187 7.07 -10.65 5.74
N LEU A 188 6.16 -11.02 6.64
CA LEU A 188 5.11 -12.01 6.34
C LEU A 188 4.24 -11.58 5.16
N ARG A 189 3.87 -10.29 5.09
CA ARG A 189 3.08 -9.76 3.97
C ARG A 189 3.81 -9.97 2.66
N TRP A 190 5.09 -9.67 2.62
CA TRP A 190 5.91 -9.81 1.43
C TRP A 190 6.07 -11.28 1.02
N GLN A 191 6.40 -12.17 1.96
CA GLN A 191 6.50 -13.61 1.68
C GLN A 191 5.23 -14.16 1.03
N LEU A 192 4.06 -13.86 1.61
CA LEU A 192 2.77 -14.29 1.08
C LEU A 192 2.46 -13.70 -0.31
N SER A 193 2.92 -12.47 -0.59
CA SER A 193 2.77 -11.85 -1.91
C SER A 193 3.69 -12.49 -2.96
N ILE A 194 4.90 -12.91 -2.59
CA ILE A 194 5.79 -13.69 -3.47
C ILE A 194 5.16 -15.06 -3.75
N GLU A 195 4.74 -15.78 -2.71
CA GLU A 195 4.16 -17.13 -2.82
C GLU A 195 3.01 -17.15 -3.83
N ARG A 196 2.11 -16.16 -3.76
CA ARG A 196 0.99 -16.00 -4.69
C ARG A 196 1.41 -15.83 -6.15
N LEU A 197 2.55 -15.19 -6.42
CA LEU A 197 3.05 -14.98 -7.79
C LEU A 197 3.79 -16.20 -8.33
N THR A 198 4.25 -17.10 -7.45
CA THR A 198 5.03 -18.29 -7.82
C THR A 198 4.23 -19.60 -7.77
N ALA A 199 3.02 -19.58 -7.21
CA ALA A 199 2.09 -20.72 -7.13
C ALA A 199 1.29 -20.90 -8.43
#